data_AF-A0A0V0XTQ4-F1
#
_entry.id   AF-A0A0V0XTQ4-F1
#
_cell.length_a   1.000
_cell.length_b   1.000
_cell.length_c   1.000
_cell.angle_alpha   90.00
_cell.angle_beta   90.00
_cell.angle_gamma   90.00
#
_symmetry.space_group_name_H-M   'P 1'
#
loop_
_entity.id
_entity.type
_entity.pdbx_description
1 polymer ?
#
loop_
_entity_poly.entity_id
_entity_poly.type
_entity_poly.pdbx_seq_one_letter_code
_entity_poly.pdbx_strand_id
1 'polypeptide(L)'
;LVADGYRDAGYIYVNLDDCWSSRRRDQDGRLMADPIRFPHGIKWLGEELHKRGLKLGMYTNIGSKTCMGYPGSGEDIEKDAETFASWEVDMLKVDGCFTDKSTFSTKYPKMAKALNLTGRKILMSCSWPYYTYPEKPPYPLIAQHCNMWRNYQDVQMNWNSVLKIIDFYEANQDLLANFHKRGQWNDADMLVIGSPKLTNDQAQAQMAIWSILGVPLFMSNDLRTLSPALQDILLNEQLIAINKDPLQPMGKVVKKVGSISIYKKEVDIRSPFIVLVLFNRDEVARKMIEIKMDLFSNYNQQMYLIHDVLNKNTLGYLTQNDKYGRSKFEFHVPPTGVVVLKVYPMDVDLNAPVAYSVMWIIFCLFLAISVLKHLQDEHCCRDEHSAKTAKYHSTTTTACSVLSFYP
;
A
#
# COMPACT_ATOMS: atom_id res chain seq x y z
N LEU A 1 5.30 -15.94 -5.38
CA LEU A 1 5.66 -14.51 -5.61
C LEU A 1 5.57 -14.11 -7.08
N VAL A 2 6.40 -14.67 -7.98
CA VAL A 2 6.34 -14.36 -9.42
C VAL A 2 5.23 -15.15 -10.10
N ALA A 3 5.24 -16.48 -9.97
CA ALA A 3 4.28 -17.36 -10.64
C ALA A 3 2.82 -17.07 -10.26
N ASP A 4 2.59 -16.71 -8.99
CA ASP A 4 1.24 -16.54 -8.43
C ASP A 4 0.77 -15.07 -8.41
N GLY A 5 1.41 -14.19 -9.19
CA GLY A 5 0.95 -12.81 -9.43
C GLY A 5 1.25 -11.77 -8.35
N TYR A 6 1.81 -12.13 -7.20
CA TYR A 6 2.12 -11.16 -6.12
C TYR A 6 3.05 -10.03 -6.57
N ARG A 7 4.09 -10.35 -7.36
CA ARG A 7 4.99 -9.32 -7.91
C ARG A 7 4.22 -8.32 -8.77
N ASP A 8 3.30 -8.82 -9.59
CA ASP A 8 2.56 -8.00 -10.56
C ASP A 8 1.47 -7.15 -9.85
N ALA A 9 0.91 -7.65 -8.75
CA ALA A 9 0.14 -6.86 -7.78
C ALA A 9 1.00 -5.83 -7.01
N GLY A 10 2.32 -5.95 -7.11
CA GLY A 10 3.33 -5.02 -6.62
C GLY A 10 3.88 -5.33 -5.23
N TYR A 11 3.82 -6.58 -4.79
CA TYR A 11 4.64 -7.11 -3.69
C TYR A 11 6.04 -7.45 -4.23
N ILE A 12 6.92 -6.45 -4.23
CA ILE A 12 8.24 -6.56 -4.87
C ILE A 12 9.40 -6.74 -3.90
N TYR A 13 9.21 -6.50 -2.60
CA TYR A 13 10.26 -6.63 -1.59
C TYR A 13 10.21 -8.00 -0.93
N VAL A 14 11.36 -8.69 -0.92
CA VAL A 14 11.60 -9.93 -0.17
C VAL A 14 12.59 -9.61 0.93
N ASN A 15 12.08 -9.56 2.17
CA ASN A 15 12.84 -9.04 3.30
C ASN A 15 13.26 -10.19 4.21
N LEU A 16 14.56 -10.34 4.46
CA LEU A 16 15.07 -11.15 5.55
C LEU A 16 15.00 -10.35 6.85
N ASP A 17 14.45 -10.97 7.89
CA ASP A 17 14.41 -10.41 9.25
C ASP A 17 15.58 -10.93 10.10
N ASP A 18 15.50 -10.86 11.44
CA ASP A 18 16.55 -11.33 12.33
C ASP A 18 16.94 -12.81 12.07
N CYS A 19 18.05 -13.23 12.66
CA CYS A 19 18.63 -14.57 12.57
C CYS A 19 19.21 -14.94 11.20
N TRP A 20 19.39 -14.04 10.23
CA TRP A 20 20.02 -14.38 8.94
C TRP A 20 21.55 -14.55 9.04
N SER A 21 22.20 -13.84 9.95
CA SER A 21 23.66 -13.74 10.00
C SER A 21 24.32 -14.91 10.70
N SER A 22 25.63 -15.06 10.48
CA SER A 22 26.52 -15.81 11.37
C SER A 22 26.51 -15.18 12.77
N ARG A 23 26.85 -15.97 13.79
CA ARG A 23 27.06 -15.48 15.16
C ARG A 23 28.37 -14.70 15.33
N ARG A 24 29.23 -14.69 14.31
CA ARG A 24 30.51 -13.96 14.29
C ARG A 24 30.59 -13.08 13.05
N ARG A 25 31.30 -11.97 13.20
CA ARG A 25 31.77 -11.14 12.07
C ARG A 25 33.00 -11.80 11.44
N ASP A 26 33.34 -11.39 10.22
CA ASP A 26 34.58 -11.84 9.56
C ASP A 26 35.83 -11.22 10.21
N GLN A 27 37.00 -11.51 9.62
CA GLN A 27 38.30 -11.00 10.12
C GLN A 27 38.43 -9.47 10.03
N ASP A 28 37.68 -8.82 9.12
CA ASP A 28 37.63 -7.37 8.95
C ASP A 28 36.52 -6.73 9.81
N GLY A 29 35.79 -7.54 10.58
CA GLY A 29 34.66 -7.11 11.40
C GLY A 29 33.39 -6.82 10.60
N ARG A 30 33.22 -7.33 9.37
CA ARG A 30 31.97 -7.21 8.61
C ARG A 30 30.97 -8.28 9.01
N LEU A 31 29.69 -7.98 8.85
CA LEU A 31 28.63 -8.96 8.99
C LEU A 31 28.79 -10.07 7.93
N MET A 32 28.49 -11.31 8.33
CA MET A 32 28.50 -12.46 7.44
C MET A 32 27.14 -13.15 7.48
N ALA A 33 26.71 -13.69 6.35
CA ALA A 33 25.59 -14.63 6.33
C ALA A 33 25.96 -15.91 7.08
N ASP A 34 24.97 -16.61 7.62
CA ASP A 34 25.20 -17.96 8.13
C ASP A 34 25.63 -18.90 6.98
N PRO A 35 26.83 -19.51 7.03
CA PRO A 35 27.38 -20.24 5.90
C PRO A 35 26.67 -21.57 5.63
N ILE A 36 25.92 -22.10 6.60
CA ILE A 36 25.16 -23.35 6.43
C ILE A 36 23.80 -23.04 5.78
N ARG A 37 23.13 -21.98 6.24
CA ARG A 37 21.79 -21.60 5.73
C ARG A 37 21.84 -20.77 4.45
N PHE A 38 22.91 -20.00 4.26
CA PHE A 38 23.15 -19.16 3.08
C PHE A 38 24.51 -19.49 2.45
N PRO A 39 24.70 -20.72 1.92
CA PRO A 39 26.00 -21.17 1.42
C PRO A 39 26.49 -20.37 0.20
N HIS A 40 25.59 -19.72 -0.54
CA HIS A 40 25.91 -18.83 -1.66
C HIS A 40 26.08 -17.35 -1.25
N GLY A 41 25.78 -17.00 -0.01
CA GLY A 41 25.84 -15.63 0.51
C GLY A 41 24.66 -14.72 0.10
N ILE A 42 24.59 -13.54 0.72
CA ILE A 42 23.48 -12.59 0.53
C ILE A 42 23.52 -11.92 -0.85
N LYS A 43 24.70 -11.59 -1.36
CA LYS A 43 24.84 -10.97 -2.68
C LYS A 43 24.22 -11.84 -3.78
N TRP A 44 24.51 -13.14 -3.78
CA TRP A 44 23.91 -14.08 -4.73
C TRP A 44 22.38 -14.13 -4.61
N LEU A 45 21.84 -14.13 -3.38
CA LEU A 45 20.39 -14.09 -3.16
C LEU A 45 19.77 -12.80 -3.73
N GLY A 46 20.42 -11.66 -3.52
CA GLY A 46 20.03 -10.37 -4.11
C GLY A 46 19.97 -10.44 -5.63
N GLU A 47 21.05 -10.91 -6.26
CA GLU A 47 21.13 -11.08 -7.72
C GLU A 47 20.00 -11.98 -8.26
N GLU A 48 19.69 -13.09 -7.59
CA GLU A 48 18.58 -13.97 -7.99
C GLU A 48 17.20 -13.30 -7.85
N LEU A 49 16.99 -12.48 -6.83
CA LEU A 49 15.76 -11.70 -6.68
C LEU A 49 15.65 -10.61 -7.75
N HIS A 50 16.74 -9.87 -8.01
CA HIS A 50 16.77 -8.80 -9.01
C HIS A 50 16.49 -9.32 -10.42
N LYS A 51 17.06 -10.48 -10.81
CA LYS A 51 16.74 -11.15 -12.10
C LYS A 51 15.25 -11.43 -12.30
N ARG A 52 14.47 -11.50 -11.21
CA ARG A 52 13.04 -11.79 -11.21
C ARG A 52 12.17 -10.53 -11.06
N GLY A 53 12.78 -9.35 -11.05
CA GLY A 53 12.10 -8.07 -10.84
C GLY A 53 11.67 -7.84 -9.38
N LEU A 54 12.31 -8.53 -8.44
CA LEU A 54 12.10 -8.36 -7.00
C LEU A 54 13.24 -7.52 -6.40
N LYS A 55 13.09 -7.16 -5.12
CA LYS A 55 14.02 -6.36 -4.32
C LYS A 55 14.37 -7.10 -3.04
N LEU A 56 15.61 -6.98 -2.59
CA LEU A 56 16.09 -7.61 -1.36
C LEU A 56 16.02 -6.62 -0.19
N GLY A 57 15.29 -6.99 0.87
CA GLY A 57 15.38 -6.33 2.16
C GLY A 57 16.23 -7.13 3.14
N MET A 58 16.98 -6.42 3.98
CA MET A 58 17.79 -7.00 5.06
C MET A 58 17.39 -6.41 6.41
N TYR A 59 17.89 -7.03 7.47
CA TYR A 59 17.69 -6.62 8.85
C TYR A 59 19.02 -6.34 9.53
N THR A 60 19.05 -5.27 10.33
CA THR A 60 20.09 -5.02 11.32
C THR A 60 19.50 -4.39 12.59
N ASN A 61 20.36 -4.14 13.57
CA ASN A 61 20.02 -3.51 14.83
C ASN A 61 21.07 -2.44 15.18
N ILE A 62 20.67 -1.25 15.64
CA ILE A 62 21.62 -0.18 16.03
C ILE A 62 22.36 -0.46 17.34
N GLY A 63 21.92 -1.45 18.11
CA GLY A 63 22.61 -1.91 19.30
C GLY A 63 23.69 -2.95 19.03
N SER A 64 24.32 -3.39 20.10
CA SER A 64 25.46 -4.32 20.05
C SER A 64 25.08 -5.72 19.55
N LYS A 65 23.81 -6.09 19.71
CA LYS A 65 23.24 -7.36 19.26
C LYS A 65 21.85 -7.14 18.66
N THR A 66 21.44 -8.03 17.76
CA THR A 66 20.05 -8.16 17.35
C THR A 66 19.18 -8.66 18.49
N CYS A 67 17.85 -8.57 18.37
CA CYS A 67 16.94 -9.01 19.42
C CYS A 67 17.10 -10.51 19.75
N MET A 68 17.49 -11.33 18.77
CA MET A 68 17.80 -12.75 18.95
C MET A 68 19.28 -13.05 19.27
N GLY A 69 20.07 -12.01 19.56
CA GLY A 69 21.44 -12.13 20.06
C GLY A 69 22.52 -12.35 19.00
N TYR A 70 22.22 -12.08 17.73
CA TYR A 70 23.21 -12.06 16.65
C TYR A 70 23.99 -10.73 16.65
N PRO A 71 25.12 -10.60 15.94
CA PRO A 71 25.84 -9.33 15.86
C PRO A 71 24.94 -8.19 15.36
N GLY A 72 24.80 -7.13 16.16
CA GLY A 72 24.16 -5.88 15.74
C GLY A 72 25.19 -4.92 15.13
N SER A 73 24.72 -3.84 14.50
CA SER A 73 25.59 -2.82 13.93
C SER A 73 26.34 -2.01 14.97
N GLY A 74 25.79 -1.81 16.17
CA GLY A 74 26.52 -1.24 17.31
C GLY A 74 27.33 0.02 16.97
N GLU A 75 28.65 -0.11 16.98
CA GLU A 75 29.60 0.96 16.61
C GLU A 75 30.09 0.87 15.14
N ASP A 76 29.85 -0.25 14.46
CA ASP A 76 30.23 -0.54 13.07
C ASP A 76 29.19 -0.06 12.03
N ILE A 77 28.34 0.92 12.37
CA ILE A 77 27.23 1.39 11.52
C ILE A 77 27.66 1.74 10.09
N GLU A 78 28.74 2.49 9.91
CA GLU A 78 29.25 2.85 8.58
C GLU A 78 29.70 1.63 7.77
N LYS A 79 30.46 0.73 8.41
CA LYS A 79 30.97 -0.50 7.79
C LYS A 79 29.83 -1.43 7.38
N ASP A 80 28.80 -1.55 8.22
CA ASP A 80 27.65 -2.37 7.93
C ASP A 80 26.80 -1.77 6.79
N ALA A 81 26.63 -0.45 6.76
CA ALA A 81 25.97 0.22 5.63
C ALA A 81 26.68 -0.06 4.30
N GLU A 82 28.02 0.04 4.26
CA GLU A 82 28.83 -0.34 3.10
C GLU A 82 28.67 -1.83 2.75
N THR A 83 28.63 -2.70 3.76
CA THR A 83 28.42 -4.14 3.57
C THR A 83 27.08 -4.42 2.88
N PHE A 84 25.98 -3.84 3.37
CA PHE A 84 24.66 -4.00 2.75
C PHE A 84 24.60 -3.42 1.33
N ALA A 85 25.24 -2.26 1.10
CA ALA A 85 25.31 -1.69 -0.24
C ALA A 85 26.12 -2.57 -1.22
N SER A 86 27.21 -3.19 -0.75
CA SER A 86 28.04 -4.10 -1.55
C SER A 86 27.33 -5.41 -1.95
N TRP A 87 26.34 -5.81 -1.15
CA TRP A 87 25.44 -6.93 -1.46
C TRP A 87 24.20 -6.52 -2.26
N GLU A 88 24.13 -5.26 -2.67
CA GLU A 88 23.03 -4.72 -3.47
C GLU A 88 21.66 -4.80 -2.79
N VAL A 89 21.62 -4.60 -1.47
CA VAL A 89 20.39 -4.53 -0.68
C VAL A 89 19.54 -3.31 -1.10
N ASP A 90 18.21 -3.46 -1.15
CA ASP A 90 17.26 -2.42 -1.55
C ASP A 90 16.47 -1.80 -0.39
N MET A 91 16.42 -2.50 0.74
CA MET A 91 15.74 -2.07 1.95
C MET A 91 16.48 -2.57 3.20
N LEU A 92 16.52 -1.77 4.26
CA LEU A 92 17.08 -2.16 5.55
C LEU A 92 16.07 -1.87 6.66
N LYS A 93 15.62 -2.92 7.34
CA LYS A 93 14.95 -2.81 8.64
C LYS A 93 16.02 -2.63 9.73
N VAL A 94 15.86 -1.60 10.54
CA VAL A 94 16.82 -1.18 11.57
C VAL A 94 16.13 -1.21 12.92
N ASP A 95 16.54 -2.16 13.74
CA ASP A 95 15.94 -2.46 15.03
C ASP A 95 16.73 -1.83 16.21
N GLY A 96 16.19 -1.89 17.42
CA GLY A 96 16.68 -1.10 18.57
C GLY A 96 17.03 -1.87 19.85
N CYS A 97 17.01 -3.20 19.86
CA CYS A 97 17.45 -4.00 21.02
C CYS A 97 18.93 -3.75 21.43
N PHE A 98 19.28 -4.07 22.69
CA PHE A 98 20.68 -4.06 23.19
C PHE A 98 21.45 -2.75 23.00
N THR A 99 20.76 -1.62 23.18
CA THR A 99 21.33 -0.27 23.24
C THR A 99 20.48 0.64 24.10
N ASP A 100 21.06 1.73 24.61
CA ASP A 100 20.33 2.74 25.38
C ASP A 100 19.47 3.61 24.44
N LYS A 101 18.20 3.84 24.83
CA LYS A 101 17.25 4.70 24.12
C LYS A 101 17.80 6.13 23.97
N SER A 102 18.63 6.60 24.90
CA SER A 102 19.29 7.91 24.82
C SER A 102 20.15 8.08 23.57
N THR A 103 20.61 6.97 22.98
CA THR A 103 21.46 6.97 21.78
C THR A 103 20.68 6.99 20.47
N PHE A 104 19.36 6.75 20.49
CA PHE A 104 18.57 6.59 19.26
C PHE A 104 18.57 7.84 18.37
N SER A 105 18.51 9.03 18.98
CA SER A 105 18.59 10.33 18.29
C SER A 105 19.91 10.56 17.57
N THR A 106 20.93 9.76 17.86
CA THR A 106 22.23 9.79 17.16
C THR A 106 22.37 8.59 16.22
N LYS A 107 22.06 7.38 16.68
CA LYS A 107 22.35 6.14 15.94
C LYS A 107 21.44 5.90 14.73
N TYR A 108 20.13 6.19 14.82
CA TYR A 108 19.25 6.09 13.64
C TYR A 108 19.66 7.10 12.55
N PRO A 109 19.85 8.40 12.85
CA PRO A 109 20.38 9.36 11.87
C PRO A 109 21.77 8.98 11.32
N LYS A 110 22.64 8.41 12.16
CA LYS A 110 23.96 7.91 11.74
C LYS A 110 23.82 6.80 10.69
N MET A 111 22.92 5.83 10.90
CA MET A 111 22.64 4.78 9.92
C MET A 111 22.06 5.35 8.63
N ALA A 112 21.09 6.26 8.71
CA ALA A 112 20.52 6.92 7.53
C ALA A 112 21.58 7.66 6.71
N LYS A 113 22.47 8.40 7.38
CA LYS A 113 23.60 9.08 6.75
C LYS A 113 24.58 8.10 6.11
N ALA A 114 24.93 7.03 6.82
CA ALA A 114 25.84 6.00 6.31
C ALA A 114 25.29 5.34 5.05
N LEU A 115 24.00 4.94 5.05
CA LEU A 115 23.34 4.40 3.86
C LEU A 115 23.39 5.36 2.68
N ASN A 116 23.11 6.65 2.90
CA ASN A 116 23.17 7.65 1.84
C ASN A 116 24.58 7.82 1.25
N LEU A 117 25.62 7.76 2.08
CA LEU A 117 27.02 7.88 1.66
C LEU A 117 27.49 6.72 0.78
N THR A 118 26.82 5.55 0.83
CA THR A 118 27.12 4.42 -0.07
C THR A 118 26.79 4.71 -1.54
N GLY A 119 25.95 5.72 -1.81
CA GLY A 119 25.44 6.03 -3.15
C GLY A 119 24.33 5.09 -3.66
N ARG A 120 24.03 4.00 -2.94
CA ARG A 120 22.91 3.10 -3.27
C ARG A 120 21.62 3.60 -2.62
N LYS A 121 20.52 3.56 -3.37
CA LYS A 121 19.18 3.87 -2.83
C LYS A 121 18.66 2.68 -2.02
N ILE A 122 18.79 2.76 -0.70
CA ILE A 122 18.30 1.75 0.26
C ILE A 122 17.16 2.35 1.07
N LEU A 123 15.98 1.74 1.02
CA LEU A 123 14.84 2.16 1.83
C LEU A 123 15.12 1.83 3.31
N MET A 124 14.96 2.79 4.21
CA MET A 124 15.20 2.58 5.65
C MET A 124 13.89 2.46 6.43
N SER A 125 13.68 1.30 7.06
CA SER A 125 12.57 1.03 7.98
C SER A 125 13.07 1.04 9.42
N CYS A 126 12.59 1.97 10.24
CA CYS A 126 13.09 2.20 11.59
C CYS A 126 12.15 1.64 12.65
N SER A 127 12.65 0.85 13.60
CA SER A 127 11.88 0.45 14.78
C SER A 127 11.85 1.51 15.89
N TRP A 128 12.32 2.73 15.63
CA TRP A 128 12.57 3.74 16.65
C TRP A 128 11.36 4.05 17.55
N PRO A 129 10.17 4.43 17.02
CA PRO A 129 9.05 4.79 17.89
C PRO A 129 8.62 3.65 18.84
N TYR A 130 8.64 2.40 18.36
CA TYR A 130 8.28 1.21 19.14
C TYR A 130 9.04 1.13 20.48
N TYR A 131 10.35 1.36 20.46
CA TYR A 131 11.18 1.28 21.68
C TYR A 131 11.00 2.48 22.63
N THR A 132 10.47 3.60 22.14
CA THR A 132 10.21 4.80 22.97
C THR A 132 8.80 4.84 23.54
N TYR A 133 7.88 3.99 23.07
CA TYR A 133 6.52 3.91 23.60
C TYR A 133 6.51 3.60 25.12
N PRO A 134 5.66 4.26 25.94
CA PRO A 134 4.59 5.20 25.59
C PRO A 134 5.00 6.68 25.53
N GLU A 135 6.29 7.00 25.64
CA GLU A 135 6.77 8.37 25.49
C GLU A 135 6.48 8.87 24.07
N LYS A 136 6.28 10.19 23.91
CA LYS A 136 6.05 10.79 22.59
C LYS A 136 7.35 10.73 21.78
N PRO A 137 7.43 9.92 20.70
CA PRO A 137 8.62 9.83 19.88
C PRO A 137 8.89 11.16 19.15
N PRO A 138 10.15 11.49 18.84
CA PRO A 138 10.50 12.70 18.10
C PRO A 138 10.18 12.55 16.59
N TYR A 139 8.91 12.39 16.22
CA TYR A 139 8.46 12.16 14.84
C TYR A 139 9.05 13.11 13.80
N PRO A 140 9.27 14.43 14.05
CA PRO A 140 9.95 15.29 13.08
C PRO A 140 11.35 14.79 12.70
N LEU A 141 12.12 14.30 13.68
CA LEU A 141 13.47 13.76 13.46
C LEU A 141 13.40 12.37 12.82
N ILE A 142 12.45 11.53 13.24
CA ILE A 142 12.23 10.21 12.64
C ILE A 142 11.89 10.34 11.15
N ALA A 143 10.93 11.21 10.81
CA ALA A 143 10.51 11.45 9.44
C ALA A 143 11.63 12.06 8.55
N GLN A 144 12.61 12.74 9.14
CA GLN A 144 13.77 13.25 8.42
C GLN A 144 14.76 12.15 8.01
N HIS A 145 14.83 11.05 8.77
CA HIS A 145 15.88 10.03 8.62
C HIS A 145 15.37 8.63 8.24
N CYS A 146 14.07 8.38 8.35
CA CYS A 146 13.45 7.09 8.09
C CYS A 146 12.41 7.21 6.98
N ASN A 147 12.33 6.20 6.11
CA ASN A 147 11.26 6.12 5.13
C ASN A 147 9.97 5.59 5.75
N MET A 148 10.08 4.62 6.65
CA MET A 148 8.96 4.11 7.43
C MET A 148 9.37 3.83 8.86
N TRP A 149 8.40 3.75 9.76
CA TRP A 149 8.70 3.49 11.17
C TRP A 149 7.62 2.69 11.91
N ARG A 150 8.07 1.68 12.66
CA ARG A 150 7.20 0.86 13.52
C ARG A 150 6.77 1.67 14.73
N ASN A 151 5.46 1.89 14.84
CA ASN A 151 4.89 2.70 15.92
C ASN A 151 4.60 1.93 17.21
N TYR A 152 4.21 0.66 17.06
CA TYR A 152 3.59 -0.10 18.13
C TYR A 152 4.10 -1.54 18.17
N GLN A 153 3.56 -2.31 19.11
CA GLN A 153 3.91 -3.69 19.44
C GLN A 153 3.94 -4.60 18.20
N ASP A 154 4.79 -5.63 18.27
CA ASP A 154 4.87 -6.66 17.23
C ASP A 154 3.54 -7.39 17.06
N VAL A 155 3.09 -7.48 15.81
CA VAL A 155 1.89 -8.23 15.45
C VAL A 155 2.13 -9.71 15.72
N GLN A 156 1.22 -10.28 16.51
CA GLN A 156 1.14 -11.71 16.72
C GLN A 156 0.10 -12.29 15.75
N MET A 157 0.25 -13.57 15.39
CA MET A 157 -0.61 -14.27 14.45
C MET A 157 -2.00 -14.62 15.04
N ASN A 158 -2.69 -13.67 15.68
CA ASN A 158 -4.04 -13.81 16.24
C ASN A 158 -4.81 -12.48 16.19
N TRP A 159 -6.14 -12.56 16.17
CA TRP A 159 -7.03 -11.41 16.02
C TRP A 159 -6.86 -10.33 17.09
N ASN A 160 -6.70 -10.72 18.36
CA ASN A 160 -6.52 -9.77 19.46
C ASN A 160 -5.29 -8.87 19.25
N SER A 161 -4.20 -9.40 18.70
CA SER A 161 -3.03 -8.58 18.37
C SER A 161 -3.31 -7.58 17.25
N VAL A 162 -4.03 -8.00 16.21
CA VAL A 162 -4.44 -7.13 15.10
C VAL A 162 -5.34 -6.01 15.63
N LEU A 163 -6.34 -6.34 16.46
CA LEU A 163 -7.23 -5.36 17.09
C LEU A 163 -6.48 -4.32 17.93
N LYS A 164 -5.51 -4.75 18.75
CA LYS A 164 -4.70 -3.82 19.57
C LYS A 164 -3.90 -2.83 18.73
N ILE A 165 -3.39 -3.27 17.58
CA ILE A 165 -2.72 -2.36 16.62
C ILE A 165 -3.74 -1.38 16.03
N ILE A 166 -4.91 -1.87 15.61
CA ILE A 166 -5.99 -1.02 15.12
C ILE A 166 -6.37 0.04 16.17
N ASP A 167 -6.50 -0.35 17.43
CA ASP A 167 -6.79 0.56 18.55
C ASP A 167 -5.75 1.63 18.76
N PHE A 168 -4.47 1.25 18.70
CA PHE A 168 -3.38 2.21 18.77
C PHE A 168 -3.46 3.23 17.62
N TYR A 169 -3.71 2.78 16.40
CA TYR A 169 -3.81 3.66 15.24
C TYR A 169 -5.04 4.57 15.29
N GLU A 170 -6.19 4.07 15.72
CA GLU A 170 -7.40 4.88 15.93
C GLU A 170 -7.18 5.95 17.01
N ALA A 171 -6.57 5.57 18.14
CA ALA A 171 -6.36 6.47 19.28
C ALA A 171 -5.33 7.57 19.00
N ASN A 172 -4.39 7.33 18.08
CA ASN A 172 -3.28 8.24 17.77
C ASN A 172 -3.38 8.86 16.37
N GLN A 173 -4.50 8.70 15.68
CA GLN A 173 -4.65 9.00 14.24
C GLN A 173 -4.26 10.43 13.85
N ASP A 174 -4.54 11.43 14.70
CA ASP A 174 -4.23 12.82 14.36
C ASP A 174 -2.73 13.11 14.43
N LEU A 175 -2.03 12.55 15.41
CA LEU A 175 -0.58 12.63 15.48
C LEU A 175 0.06 11.87 14.32
N LEU A 176 -0.37 10.63 14.09
CA LEU A 176 0.22 9.75 13.10
C LEU A 176 0.02 10.27 11.67
N ALA A 177 -1.17 10.80 11.35
CA ALA A 177 -1.46 11.34 10.03
C ALA A 177 -0.61 12.57 9.68
N ASN A 178 -0.20 13.39 10.67
CA ASN A 178 0.65 14.57 10.42
C ASN A 178 2.05 14.21 9.88
N PHE A 179 2.50 12.98 10.11
CA PHE A 179 3.80 12.48 9.65
C PHE A 179 3.68 11.38 8.58
N HIS A 180 2.46 11.07 8.12
CA HIS A 180 2.24 10.07 7.08
C HIS A 180 2.04 10.74 5.73
N LYS A 181 3.00 10.58 4.81
CA LYS A 181 2.95 11.15 3.46
C LYS A 181 3.95 10.45 2.54
N ARG A 182 4.00 10.89 1.28
CA ARG A 182 4.92 10.34 0.30
C ARG A 182 6.37 10.28 0.78
N GLY A 183 6.92 9.06 0.86
CA GLY A 183 8.29 8.79 1.31
C GLY A 183 8.45 8.61 2.83
N GLN A 184 7.35 8.70 3.59
CA GLN A 184 7.29 8.78 5.05
C GLN A 184 6.04 8.03 5.57
N TRP A 185 6.21 6.78 5.99
CA TRP A 185 5.10 5.90 6.32
C TRP A 185 5.11 5.47 7.78
N ASN A 186 3.96 5.59 8.43
CA ASN A 186 3.68 4.80 9.62
C ASN A 186 3.69 3.31 9.24
N ASP A 187 4.25 2.47 10.11
CA ASP A 187 4.26 1.02 9.94
C ASP A 187 3.46 0.34 11.05
N ALA A 188 2.38 -0.33 10.65
CA ALA A 188 1.47 -1.07 11.53
C ALA A 188 1.89 -2.54 11.70
N ASP A 189 3.11 -2.87 11.27
CA ASP A 189 3.64 -4.23 11.20
C ASP A 189 2.97 -5.10 10.12
N MET A 190 3.43 -6.34 10.02
CA MET A 190 3.11 -7.27 8.94
C MET A 190 1.61 -7.63 8.83
N LEU A 191 1.21 -7.96 7.60
CA LEU A 191 -0.01 -8.73 7.32
C LEU A 191 0.20 -10.18 7.78
N VAL A 192 -0.66 -10.67 8.68
CA VAL A 192 -0.65 -12.05 9.20
C VAL A 192 -1.75 -12.91 8.57
N ILE A 193 -2.21 -12.50 7.39
CA ILE A 193 -3.19 -13.20 6.55
C ILE A 193 -2.60 -14.56 6.14
N GLY A 194 -3.32 -15.65 6.40
CA GLY A 194 -2.78 -17.01 6.32
C GLY A 194 -2.58 -17.68 7.68
N SER A 195 -2.64 -16.93 8.78
CA SER A 195 -2.62 -17.52 10.12
C SER A 195 -3.85 -18.41 10.36
N PRO A 196 -3.69 -19.61 10.94
CA PRO A 196 -4.81 -20.47 11.30
C PRO A 196 -5.67 -19.93 12.46
N LYS A 197 -5.24 -18.84 13.12
CA LYS A 197 -5.97 -18.20 14.22
C LYS A 197 -6.74 -16.94 13.79
N LEU A 198 -6.83 -16.69 12.47
CA LEU A 198 -7.65 -15.63 11.89
C LEU A 198 -8.76 -16.27 11.05
N THR A 199 -9.97 -15.73 11.13
CA THR A 199 -11.03 -16.03 10.18
C THR A 199 -10.80 -15.29 8.86
N ASN A 200 -11.48 -15.69 7.79
CA ASN A 200 -11.43 -14.95 6.52
C ASN A 200 -11.94 -13.50 6.67
N ASP A 201 -12.97 -13.27 7.49
CA ASP A 201 -13.47 -11.93 7.78
C ASP A 201 -12.41 -11.06 8.48
N GLN A 202 -11.66 -11.63 9.43
CA GLN A 202 -10.56 -10.94 10.12
C GLN A 202 -9.37 -10.66 9.20
N ALA A 203 -9.04 -11.62 8.32
CA ALA A 203 -8.01 -11.43 7.30
C ALA A 203 -8.39 -10.30 6.32
N GLN A 204 -9.65 -10.30 5.86
CA GLN A 204 -10.20 -9.26 4.98
C GLN A 204 -10.24 -7.90 5.68
N ALA A 205 -10.57 -7.87 6.97
CA ALA A 205 -10.54 -6.68 7.81
C ALA A 205 -9.11 -6.13 7.96
N GLN A 206 -8.11 -6.98 8.25
CA GLN A 206 -6.72 -6.53 8.34
C GLN A 206 -6.27 -5.89 7.02
N MET A 207 -6.52 -6.54 5.87
CA MET A 207 -6.15 -6.01 4.56
C MET A 207 -6.81 -4.65 4.29
N ALA A 208 -8.13 -4.52 4.56
CA ALA A 208 -8.86 -3.29 4.32
C ALA A 208 -8.38 -2.15 5.23
N ILE A 209 -8.14 -2.43 6.51
CA ILE A 209 -7.66 -1.43 7.47
C ILE A 209 -6.23 -1.00 7.14
N TRP A 210 -5.30 -1.91 6.87
CA TRP A 210 -3.95 -1.53 6.45
C TRP A 210 -3.97 -0.73 5.15
N SER A 211 -4.87 -1.07 4.23
CA SER A 211 -5.03 -0.35 2.97
C SER A 211 -5.52 1.09 3.18
N ILE A 212 -6.57 1.30 4.00
CA ILE A 212 -7.09 2.65 4.25
C ILE A 212 -6.14 3.48 5.11
N LEU A 213 -5.35 2.87 6.00
CA LEU A 213 -4.32 3.59 6.77
C LEU A 213 -3.12 3.99 5.89
N GLY A 214 -2.94 3.39 4.70
CA GLY A 214 -1.80 3.68 3.81
C GLY A 214 -0.46 3.14 4.31
N VAL A 215 -0.47 2.20 5.25
CA VAL A 215 0.74 1.61 5.84
C VAL A 215 1.34 0.51 4.93
N PRO A 216 2.61 0.11 5.11
CA PRO A 216 3.22 -0.96 4.32
C PRO A 216 2.44 -2.27 4.36
N LEU A 217 2.34 -2.95 3.21
CA LEU A 217 1.71 -4.26 3.07
C LEU A 217 2.76 -5.37 3.00
N PHE A 218 3.50 -5.61 4.09
CA PHE A 218 4.44 -6.72 4.16
C PHE A 218 3.74 -8.01 4.58
N MET A 219 3.71 -9.01 3.71
CA MET A 219 3.15 -10.33 4.03
C MET A 219 4.14 -11.15 4.86
N SER A 220 3.67 -11.79 5.92
CA SER A 220 4.45 -12.77 6.69
C SER A 220 3.66 -14.07 6.84
N ASN A 221 3.74 -14.91 5.80
CA ASN A 221 3.02 -16.15 5.66
C ASN A 221 3.78 -17.15 4.76
N ASP A 222 3.30 -18.39 4.70
CA ASP A 222 3.81 -19.38 3.74
C ASP A 222 3.00 -19.33 2.44
N LEU A 223 3.55 -18.65 1.43
CA LEU A 223 2.90 -18.50 0.13
C LEU A 223 2.72 -19.83 -0.63
N ARG A 224 3.37 -20.92 -0.22
CA ARG A 224 3.27 -22.23 -0.89
C ARG A 224 1.97 -22.96 -0.54
N THR A 225 1.35 -22.61 0.59
CA THR A 225 0.23 -23.33 1.18
C THR A 225 -0.99 -22.45 1.43
N LEU A 226 -0.95 -21.19 0.98
CA LEU A 226 -2.04 -20.25 1.15
C LEU A 226 -3.27 -20.69 0.34
N SER A 227 -4.46 -20.64 0.95
CA SER A 227 -5.69 -21.00 0.26
C SER A 227 -6.07 -19.94 -0.80
N PRO A 228 -6.78 -20.31 -1.88
CA PRO A 228 -7.21 -19.35 -2.90
C PRO A 228 -7.98 -18.16 -2.33
N ALA A 229 -8.88 -18.40 -1.36
CA ALA A 229 -9.65 -17.33 -0.72
C ALA A 229 -8.77 -16.29 0.00
N LEU A 230 -7.67 -16.72 0.65
CA LEU A 230 -6.75 -15.79 1.32
C LEU A 230 -5.79 -15.12 0.33
N GLN A 231 -5.43 -15.83 -0.75
CA GLN A 231 -4.69 -15.25 -1.87
C GLN A 231 -5.48 -14.13 -2.54
N ASP A 232 -6.79 -14.31 -2.78
CA ASP A 232 -7.66 -13.29 -3.35
C ASP A 232 -7.74 -12.02 -2.50
N ILE A 233 -7.69 -12.16 -1.17
CA ILE A 233 -7.63 -11.01 -0.25
C ILE A 233 -6.32 -10.22 -0.46
N LEU A 234 -5.19 -10.92 -0.47
CA LEU A 234 -3.87 -10.30 -0.64
C LEU A 234 -3.71 -9.68 -2.03
N LEU A 235 -4.28 -10.30 -3.07
CA LEU A 235 -4.20 -9.83 -4.46
C LEU A 235 -5.35 -8.89 -4.85
N ASN A 236 -6.17 -8.44 -3.90
CA ASN A 236 -7.28 -7.54 -4.21
C ASN A 236 -6.76 -6.20 -4.73
N GLU A 237 -6.79 -6.05 -6.07
CA GLU A 237 -6.27 -4.88 -6.78
C GLU A 237 -6.88 -3.57 -6.31
N GLN A 238 -8.16 -3.58 -5.93
CA GLN A 238 -8.83 -2.38 -5.47
C GLN A 238 -8.35 -1.94 -4.08
N LEU A 239 -8.10 -2.87 -3.16
CA LEU A 239 -7.53 -2.57 -1.85
C LEU A 239 -6.08 -2.12 -1.98
N ILE A 240 -5.29 -2.77 -2.83
CA ILE A 240 -3.92 -2.36 -3.15
C ILE A 240 -3.91 -0.95 -3.75
N ALA A 241 -4.83 -0.62 -4.65
CA ALA A 241 -4.93 0.72 -5.23
C ALA A 241 -5.29 1.79 -4.17
N ILE A 242 -6.15 1.46 -3.21
CA ILE A 242 -6.46 2.33 -2.06
C ILE A 242 -5.22 2.56 -1.20
N ASN A 243 -4.41 1.52 -0.97
CA ASN A 243 -3.16 1.62 -0.21
C ASN A 243 -2.12 2.50 -0.95
N LYS A 244 -1.94 2.25 -2.24
CA LYS A 244 -0.95 2.90 -3.12
C LYS A 244 -1.43 4.23 -3.71
N ASP A 245 -2.40 4.88 -3.09
CA ASP A 245 -2.86 6.21 -3.50
C ASP A 245 -1.65 7.15 -3.72
N PRO A 246 -1.54 7.87 -4.85
CA PRO A 246 -0.35 8.67 -5.16
C PRO A 246 -0.03 9.79 -4.15
N LEU A 247 -1.03 10.35 -3.46
CA LEU A 247 -0.80 11.34 -2.42
C LEU A 247 -0.46 10.71 -1.07
N GLN A 248 -0.82 9.44 -0.90
CA GLN A 248 -0.58 8.64 0.31
C GLN A 248 -1.12 9.30 1.59
N PRO A 249 -2.38 9.78 1.64
CA PRO A 249 -2.96 10.22 2.89
C PRO A 249 -3.30 9.00 3.76
N MET A 250 -3.10 9.14 5.07
CA MET A 250 -3.58 8.17 6.04
C MET A 250 -5.09 8.37 6.27
N GLY A 251 -5.87 7.31 6.07
CA GLY A 251 -7.28 7.31 6.43
C GLY A 251 -7.51 7.38 7.94
N LYS A 252 -8.65 7.96 8.33
CA LYS A 252 -8.99 8.21 9.73
C LYS A 252 -10.39 7.72 10.06
N VAL A 253 -10.62 7.33 11.31
CA VAL A 253 -11.97 7.14 11.83
C VAL A 253 -12.65 8.49 11.96
N VAL A 254 -13.78 8.65 11.28
CA VAL A 254 -14.59 9.87 11.29
C VAL A 254 -15.86 9.75 12.11
N LYS A 255 -16.33 8.51 12.36
CA LYS A 255 -17.54 8.25 13.14
C LYS A 255 -17.47 6.86 13.76
N LYS A 256 -17.98 6.71 14.99
CA LYS A 256 -18.19 5.42 15.65
C LYS A 256 -19.68 5.28 15.99
N VAL A 257 -20.28 4.13 15.65
CA VAL A 257 -21.69 3.82 15.92
C VAL A 257 -21.78 2.42 16.49
N GLY A 258 -22.02 2.31 17.81
CA GLY A 258 -21.92 1.03 18.50
C GLY A 258 -20.54 0.41 18.32
N SER A 259 -20.48 -0.80 17.78
CA SER A 259 -19.21 -1.50 17.45
C SER A 259 -18.65 -1.17 16.06
N ILE A 260 -19.31 -0.32 15.27
CA ILE A 260 -18.82 0.06 13.95
C ILE A 260 -17.88 1.27 14.04
N SER A 261 -16.64 1.11 13.59
CA SER A 261 -15.74 2.22 13.23
C SER A 261 -15.90 2.54 11.74
N ILE A 262 -16.21 3.80 11.40
CA ILE A 262 -16.26 4.28 10.02
C ILE A 262 -14.96 5.03 9.73
N TYR A 263 -14.11 4.41 8.93
CA TYR A 263 -12.93 5.07 8.38
C TYR A 263 -13.27 5.81 7.11
N LYS A 264 -12.61 6.94 6.88
CA LYS A 264 -12.66 7.73 5.67
C LYS A 264 -11.24 8.06 5.22
N LYS A 265 -10.96 7.86 3.94
CA LYS A 265 -9.75 8.33 3.27
C LYS A 265 -10.17 9.14 2.06
N GLU A 266 -9.78 10.39 2.08
CA GLU A 266 -9.88 11.29 0.93
C GLU A 266 -8.64 11.01 0.09
N VAL A 267 -8.81 10.33 -1.03
CA VAL A 267 -7.76 10.24 -2.06
C VAL A 267 -7.68 11.61 -2.76
N ASP A 268 -6.61 11.90 -3.52
CA ASP A 268 -6.32 13.23 -4.13
C ASP A 268 -7.57 14.07 -4.44
N ILE A 269 -7.52 15.39 -4.24
CA ILE A 269 -8.63 16.29 -4.63
C ILE A 269 -8.94 16.21 -6.14
N ARG A 270 -8.02 15.68 -6.94
CA ARG A 270 -8.18 15.34 -8.37
C ARG A 270 -8.65 13.91 -8.63
N SER A 271 -8.71 13.08 -7.59
CA SER A 271 -9.17 11.70 -7.65
C SER A 271 -10.69 11.68 -7.46
N PRO A 272 -11.44 10.92 -8.29
CA PRO A 272 -12.88 11.09 -8.39
C PRO A 272 -13.66 10.41 -7.26
N PHE A 273 -13.03 9.98 -6.16
CA PHE A 273 -13.72 9.23 -5.11
C PHE A 273 -13.20 9.42 -3.69
N ILE A 274 -13.99 8.98 -2.72
CA ILE A 274 -13.71 8.90 -1.29
C ILE A 274 -13.79 7.42 -0.91
N VAL A 275 -12.89 6.94 -0.06
CA VAL A 275 -12.92 5.56 0.43
C VAL A 275 -13.55 5.54 1.82
N LEU A 276 -14.52 4.65 2.04
CA LEU A 276 -15.02 4.30 3.36
C LEU A 276 -14.68 2.84 3.70
N VAL A 277 -14.26 2.59 4.94
CA VAL A 277 -14.22 1.24 5.51
C VAL A 277 -15.13 1.21 6.73
N LEU A 278 -16.14 0.35 6.68
CA LEU A 278 -17.08 0.10 7.78
C LEU A 278 -16.60 -1.14 8.51
N PHE A 279 -15.96 -0.96 9.66
CA PHE A 279 -15.35 -2.04 10.41
C PHE A 279 -16.18 -2.41 11.64
N ASN A 280 -16.64 -3.67 11.71
CA ASN A 280 -17.38 -4.17 12.86
C ASN A 280 -16.46 -4.86 13.85
N ARG A 281 -16.41 -4.30 15.06
CA ARG A 281 -15.58 -4.78 16.16
C ARG A 281 -16.26 -5.84 17.02
N ASP A 282 -17.56 -6.07 16.81
CA ASP A 282 -18.30 -7.11 17.53
C ASP A 282 -17.85 -8.48 17.03
N GLU A 283 -17.54 -9.38 17.95
CA GLU A 283 -17.02 -10.72 17.62
C GLU A 283 -18.12 -11.73 17.30
N VAL A 284 -19.38 -11.41 17.61
CA VAL A 284 -20.50 -12.36 17.52
C VAL A 284 -21.60 -11.84 16.59
N ALA A 285 -21.96 -10.57 16.71
CA ALA A 285 -23.13 -10.02 16.06
C ALA A 285 -22.77 -9.22 14.81
N ARG A 286 -23.45 -9.56 13.71
CA ARG A 286 -23.55 -8.72 12.53
C ARG A 286 -24.26 -7.42 12.89
N LYS A 287 -23.74 -6.28 12.43
CA LYS A 287 -24.36 -4.97 12.68
C LYS A 287 -24.83 -4.35 11.38
N MET A 288 -26.00 -3.73 11.44
CA MET A 288 -26.50 -2.88 10.36
C MET A 288 -26.05 -1.44 10.60
N ILE A 289 -25.61 -0.76 9.55
CA ILE A 289 -25.29 0.66 9.56
C ILE A 289 -25.84 1.36 8.32
N GLU A 290 -26.33 2.58 8.51
CA GLU A 290 -26.79 3.45 7.43
C GLU A 290 -25.70 4.43 6.99
N ILE A 291 -25.48 4.53 5.69
CA ILE A 291 -24.64 5.55 5.06
C ILE A 291 -25.54 6.59 4.41
N LYS A 292 -25.37 7.84 4.83
CA LYS A 292 -26.14 9.02 4.40
C LYS A 292 -25.19 10.11 3.91
N MET A 293 -25.75 11.17 3.33
CA MET A 293 -24.97 12.30 2.80
C MET A 293 -24.25 13.13 3.86
N ASP A 294 -24.57 12.97 5.15
CA ASP A 294 -23.94 13.68 6.27
C ASP A 294 -22.42 13.44 6.35
N LEU A 295 -21.94 12.27 5.90
CA LEU A 295 -20.50 11.95 5.85
C LEU A 295 -19.72 12.71 4.77
N PHE A 296 -20.42 13.38 3.86
CA PHE A 296 -19.87 14.06 2.69
C PHE A 296 -20.24 15.54 2.61
N SER A 297 -20.77 16.12 3.69
CA SER A 297 -21.24 17.52 3.73
C SER A 297 -20.20 18.54 3.25
N ASN A 298 -18.90 18.25 3.39
CA ASN A 298 -17.82 19.13 2.96
C ASN A 298 -17.63 19.22 1.44
N TYR A 299 -18.21 18.31 0.64
CA TYR A 299 -17.99 18.24 -0.81
C TYR A 299 -19.02 19.05 -1.61
N ASN A 300 -20.05 19.60 -0.95
CA ASN A 300 -21.12 20.39 -1.56
C ASN A 300 -21.83 19.73 -2.77
N GLN A 301 -21.76 18.39 -2.91
CA GLN A 301 -22.39 17.68 -4.01
C GLN A 301 -23.78 17.13 -3.67
N GLN A 302 -24.64 17.15 -4.68
CA GLN A 302 -26.05 16.72 -4.58
C GLN A 302 -26.23 15.21 -4.81
N MET A 303 -25.20 14.52 -5.32
CA MET A 303 -25.25 13.11 -5.65
C MET A 303 -23.88 12.43 -5.53
N TYR A 304 -23.88 11.19 -5.06
CA TYR A 304 -22.68 10.36 -4.97
C TYR A 304 -22.95 8.95 -5.52
N LEU A 305 -22.08 8.42 -6.38
CA LEU A 305 -22.15 7.03 -6.84
C LEU A 305 -21.44 6.12 -5.82
N ILE A 306 -22.11 5.07 -5.35
CA ILE A 306 -21.57 4.13 -4.36
C ILE A 306 -21.15 2.83 -5.04
N HIS A 307 -19.89 2.43 -4.84
CA HIS A 307 -19.33 1.16 -5.30
C HIS A 307 -18.81 0.34 -4.13
N ASP A 308 -19.27 -0.91 -4.01
CA ASP A 308 -18.77 -1.91 -3.07
C ASP A 308 -17.53 -2.59 -3.64
N VAL A 309 -16.40 -2.36 -2.98
CA VAL A 309 -15.08 -2.82 -3.41
C VAL A 309 -14.91 -4.32 -3.26
N LEU A 310 -15.45 -4.90 -2.18
CA LEU A 310 -15.26 -6.33 -1.89
C LEU A 310 -16.17 -7.19 -2.76
N ASN A 311 -17.41 -6.74 -2.96
CA ASN A 311 -18.38 -7.42 -3.83
C ASN A 311 -18.24 -7.05 -5.32
N LYS A 312 -17.32 -6.13 -5.66
CA LYS A 312 -17.06 -5.63 -7.02
C LYS A 312 -18.33 -5.14 -7.74
N ASN A 313 -19.24 -4.48 -7.00
CA ASN A 313 -20.54 -4.08 -7.51
C ASN A 313 -20.86 -2.61 -7.25
N THR A 314 -21.42 -1.93 -8.24
CA THR A 314 -21.94 -0.57 -8.10
C THR A 314 -23.38 -0.62 -7.59
N LEU A 315 -23.63 0.00 -6.44
CA LEU A 315 -24.91 -0.09 -5.73
C LEU A 315 -25.94 0.95 -6.20
N GLY A 316 -25.47 2.09 -6.72
CA GLY A 316 -26.29 3.18 -7.24
C GLY A 316 -25.97 4.53 -6.59
N TYR A 317 -26.89 5.48 -6.75
CA TYR A 317 -26.70 6.87 -6.35
C TYR A 317 -27.28 7.17 -4.96
N LEU A 318 -26.48 7.83 -4.13
CA LEU A 318 -26.87 8.45 -2.87
C LEU A 318 -27.22 9.92 -3.13
N THR A 319 -28.48 10.32 -2.92
CA THR A 319 -28.99 11.68 -3.14
C THR A 319 -30.26 11.93 -2.32
N GLN A 320 -30.58 13.20 -2.03
CA GLN A 320 -31.86 13.59 -1.43
C GLN A 320 -33.03 13.57 -2.43
N ASN A 321 -32.74 13.44 -3.74
CA ASN A 321 -33.77 13.37 -4.77
C ASN A 321 -34.14 11.92 -5.10
N ASP A 322 -35.25 11.46 -4.54
CA ASP A 322 -35.73 10.07 -4.65
C ASP A 322 -36.01 9.62 -6.11
N LYS A 323 -36.09 10.56 -7.07
CA LYS A 323 -36.19 10.22 -8.50
C LYS A 323 -34.89 9.66 -9.07
N TYR A 324 -33.75 10.07 -8.55
CA TYR A 324 -32.42 9.77 -9.11
C TYR A 324 -31.60 8.80 -8.26
N GLY A 325 -32.03 8.51 -7.03
CA GLY A 325 -31.32 7.59 -6.15
C GLY A 325 -31.99 7.42 -4.79
N ARG A 326 -31.19 7.09 -3.78
CA ARG A 326 -31.64 6.79 -2.42
C ARG A 326 -31.08 7.83 -1.46
N SER A 327 -31.85 8.22 -0.44
CA SER A 327 -31.38 9.09 0.64
C SER A 327 -30.41 8.41 1.62
N LYS A 328 -30.38 7.06 1.61
CA LYS A 328 -29.49 6.23 2.43
C LYS A 328 -29.20 4.87 1.77
N PHE A 329 -28.09 4.27 2.16
CA PHE A 329 -27.79 2.85 1.93
C PHE A 329 -27.59 2.11 3.26
N GLU A 330 -28.15 0.91 3.35
CA GLU A 330 -28.02 0.04 4.53
C GLU A 330 -26.98 -1.04 4.24
N PHE A 331 -26.04 -1.22 5.17
CA PHE A 331 -24.99 -2.24 5.08
C PHE A 331 -25.01 -3.12 6.30
N HIS A 332 -24.89 -4.43 6.07
CA HIS A 332 -24.77 -5.42 7.14
C HIS A 332 -23.32 -5.90 7.24
N VAL A 333 -22.59 -5.40 8.24
CA VAL A 333 -21.17 -5.69 8.43
C VAL A 333 -21.01 -6.96 9.26
N PRO A 334 -20.34 -8.01 8.76
CA PRO A 334 -20.11 -9.26 9.49
C PRO A 334 -19.37 -9.05 10.82
N PRO A 335 -19.50 -9.95 11.82
CA PRO A 335 -18.69 -9.91 13.03
C PRO A 335 -17.21 -9.91 12.70
N THR A 336 -16.41 -9.04 13.32
CA THR A 336 -14.97 -8.85 13.02
C THR A 336 -14.62 -8.51 11.56
N GLY A 337 -15.62 -8.26 10.73
CA GLY A 337 -15.48 -8.05 9.29
C GLY A 337 -15.59 -6.59 8.88
N VAL A 338 -15.53 -6.37 7.56
CA VAL A 338 -15.56 -5.04 6.95
C VAL A 338 -16.48 -4.98 5.74
N VAL A 339 -16.97 -3.78 5.46
CA VAL A 339 -17.45 -3.37 4.13
C VAL A 339 -16.55 -2.24 3.64
N VAL A 340 -16.14 -2.27 2.38
CA VAL A 340 -15.27 -1.24 1.79
C VAL A 340 -15.98 -0.59 0.61
N LEU A 341 -16.11 0.72 0.64
CA LEU A 341 -16.83 1.50 -0.37
C LEU A 341 -15.90 2.50 -1.04
N LYS A 342 -16.04 2.65 -2.36
CA LYS A 342 -15.62 3.85 -3.09
C LYS A 342 -16.87 4.69 -3.37
N VAL A 343 -16.79 5.97 -3.02
CA VAL A 343 -17.89 6.93 -3.12
C VAL A 343 -17.45 8.04 -4.07
N TYR A 344 -18.06 8.14 -5.23
CA TYR A 344 -17.69 9.12 -6.26
C TYR A 344 -18.61 10.34 -6.16
N PRO A 345 -18.11 11.53 -5.80
CA PRO A 345 -18.90 12.76 -5.91
C PRO A 345 -19.24 13.02 -7.38
N MET A 346 -20.51 13.33 -7.66
CA MET A 346 -21.00 13.53 -9.03
C MET A 346 -21.37 15.00 -9.24
N ASP A 347 -20.78 15.62 -10.26
CA ASP A 347 -21.20 16.94 -10.75
C ASP A 347 -22.39 16.75 -11.70
N VAL A 348 -23.60 16.88 -11.17
CA VAL A 348 -24.84 16.75 -11.96
C VAL A 348 -25.68 18.01 -11.78
N ASP A 349 -25.96 18.70 -12.89
CA ASP A 349 -26.98 19.75 -12.90
C ASP A 349 -28.37 19.10 -12.92
N LEU A 350 -28.96 18.92 -11.74
CA LEU A 350 -30.29 18.34 -11.58
C LEU A 350 -31.43 19.23 -12.10
N ASN A 351 -31.12 20.48 -12.46
CA ASN A 351 -32.05 21.44 -13.05
C ASN A 351 -31.86 21.60 -14.57
N ALA A 352 -30.87 20.93 -15.17
CA ALA A 352 -30.67 20.97 -16.62
C ALA A 352 -31.91 20.39 -17.34
N PRO A 353 -32.46 21.10 -18.34
CA PRO A 353 -33.59 20.59 -19.11
C PRO A 353 -33.20 19.28 -19.81
N VAL A 354 -34.09 18.29 -19.73
CA VAL A 354 -33.94 16.91 -20.26
C VAL A 354 -33.57 16.87 -21.75
N ALA A 355 -33.69 17.98 -22.48
CA ALA A 355 -33.26 18.12 -23.87
C ALA A 355 -31.74 17.93 -24.06
N TYR A 356 -30.90 18.28 -23.09
CA TYR A 356 -29.45 18.19 -23.23
C TYR A 356 -28.92 16.74 -23.16
N SER A 357 -29.56 15.87 -22.38
CA SER A 357 -29.14 14.46 -22.25
C SER A 357 -29.46 13.64 -23.51
N VAL A 358 -30.53 13.97 -24.24
CA VAL A 358 -30.83 13.34 -25.54
C VAL A 358 -29.84 13.78 -26.61
N MET A 359 -29.49 15.07 -26.67
CA MET A 359 -28.47 15.56 -27.60
C MET A 359 -27.08 14.97 -27.33
N TRP A 360 -26.69 14.81 -26.07
CA TRP A 360 -25.41 14.18 -25.70
C TRP A 360 -25.36 12.69 -26.04
N ILE A 361 -26.44 11.94 -25.80
CA ILE A 361 -26.54 10.54 -26.20
C ILE A 361 -26.45 10.42 -27.73
N ILE A 362 -27.14 11.29 -28.47
CA ILE A 362 -27.05 11.35 -29.93
C ILE A 362 -25.62 11.68 -30.37
N PHE A 363 -24.96 12.65 -29.73
CA PHE A 363 -23.58 13.04 -30.06
C PHE A 363 -22.57 11.92 -29.78
N CYS A 364 -22.68 11.22 -28.65
CA CYS A 364 -21.87 10.04 -28.33
C CYS A 364 -22.11 8.88 -29.29
N LEU A 365 -23.36 8.66 -29.72
CA LEU A 365 -23.70 7.70 -30.78
C LEU A 365 -23.06 8.08 -32.12
N PHE A 366 -23.09 9.36 -32.51
CA PHE A 366 -22.42 9.84 -33.72
C PHE A 366 -20.90 9.67 -33.65
N LEU A 367 -20.28 9.93 -32.49
CA LEU A 367 -18.85 9.70 -32.27
C LEU A 367 -18.49 8.22 -32.33
N ALA A 368 -19.27 7.34 -31.68
CA ALA A 368 -19.06 5.90 -31.73
C ALA A 368 -19.20 5.35 -33.16
N ILE A 369 -20.20 5.82 -33.92
CA ILE A 369 -20.38 5.46 -35.33
C ILE A 369 -19.21 5.97 -36.18
N SER A 370 -18.71 7.18 -35.92
CA SER A 370 -17.57 7.75 -36.65
C SER A 370 -16.28 6.99 -36.39
N VAL A 371 -16.03 6.57 -35.14
CA VAL A 371 -14.88 5.73 -34.76
C VAL A 371 -14.99 4.33 -35.38
N LEU A 372 -16.19 3.72 -35.37
CA LEU A 372 -16.44 2.44 -36.04
C LEU A 372 -16.20 2.52 -37.56
N LYS A 373 -16.60 3.62 -38.19
CA LYS A 373 -16.38 3.87 -39.61
C LYS A 373 -14.89 4.05 -39.92
N HIS A 374 -14.17 4.77 -39.06
CA HIS A 374 -12.74 4.95 -39.19
C HIS A 374 -11.95 3.63 -39.04
N LEU A 375 -12.38 2.76 -38.12
CA LEU A 375 -11.81 1.42 -37.92
C LEU A 375 -12.14 0.47 -39.09
N GLN A 376 -13.29 0.61 -39.74
CA GLN A 376 -13.61 -0.12 -40.98
C GLN A 376 -12.73 0.34 -42.16
N ASP A 377 -12.47 1.64 -42.28
CA ASP A 377 -11.60 2.19 -43.32
C ASP A 377 -10.13 1.79 -43.11
N GLU A 378 -9.66 1.66 -41.86
CA GLU A 378 -8.33 1.10 -41.56
C GLU A 378 -8.20 -0.40 -41.86
N HIS A 379 -9.29 -1.18 -41.79
CA HIS A 379 -9.29 -2.58 -42.20
C HIS A 379 -9.25 -2.74 -43.73
N CYS A 380 -9.94 -1.89 -44.50
CA CYS A 380 -9.82 -1.87 -45.96
C CYS A 380 -8.40 -1.52 -46.44
N CYS A 381 -7.70 -0.62 -45.75
CA CYS A 381 -6.33 -0.23 -46.11
C CYS A 381 -5.25 -1.27 -45.75
N ARG A 382 -5.56 -2.26 -44.90
CA ARG A 382 -4.62 -3.34 -44.52
C ARG A 382 -4.59 -4.50 -45.51
N ASP A 383 -5.66 -4.74 -46.25
CA ASP A 383 -5.74 -5.86 -47.18
C ASP A 383 -5.07 -5.57 -48.54
N GLU A 384 -4.94 -4.29 -48.95
CA GLU A 384 -4.21 -3.94 -50.19
C GLU A 384 -2.68 -3.90 -50.03
N HIS A 385 -2.15 -3.83 -48.80
CA HIS A 385 -0.71 -3.68 -48.57
C HIS A 385 0.07 -4.99 -48.33
N SER A 386 -0.58 -6.16 -48.30
CA SER A 386 0.14 -7.46 -48.18
C SER A 386 0.64 -8.03 -49.50
N ALA A 387 0.32 -7.41 -50.64
CA ALA A 387 0.68 -7.90 -51.97
C ALA A 387 1.56 -6.90 -52.75
N LYS A 388 2.69 -6.45 -52.18
CA LYS A 388 3.87 -5.90 -52.91
C LYS A 388 4.93 -5.40 -51.92
N THR A 389 5.88 -6.25 -51.54
CA THR A 389 7.16 -5.82 -50.97
C THR A 389 8.29 -6.54 -51.67
N ALA A 390 8.79 -5.93 -52.76
CA ALA A 390 10.11 -6.18 -53.30
C ALA A 390 10.76 -4.86 -53.70
N LYS A 391 11.92 -4.59 -53.08
CA LYS A 391 12.97 -3.63 -53.46
C LYS A 391 12.67 -2.12 -53.34
N TYR A 392 13.33 -1.42 -52.41
CA TYR A 392 14.57 -0.63 -52.63
C TYR A 392 14.90 0.25 -51.41
N HIS A 393 16.20 0.54 -51.26
CA HIS A 393 16.85 1.29 -50.19
C HIS A 393 16.72 2.82 -50.28
N SER A 394 16.93 3.44 -49.11
CA SER A 394 17.48 4.79 -48.79
C SER A 394 16.76 6.05 -49.28
N THR A 395 16.33 6.92 -48.35
CA THR A 395 17.08 8.09 -47.84
C THR A 395 16.27 8.86 -46.78
N THR A 396 16.92 9.12 -45.65
CA THR A 396 16.90 10.29 -44.75
C THR A 396 15.66 11.18 -44.52
N THR A 397 15.32 11.31 -43.22
CA THR A 397 14.80 12.49 -42.46
C THR A 397 13.45 13.11 -42.85
N THR A 398 12.51 13.20 -41.89
CA THR A 398 12.12 14.45 -41.18
C THR A 398 11.14 14.12 -40.03
N ALA A 399 11.20 14.92 -38.98
CA ALA A 399 10.58 14.83 -37.67
C ALA A 399 9.05 14.66 -37.61
N CYS A 400 8.57 14.05 -36.52
CA CYS A 400 7.24 14.31 -35.99
C CYS A 400 7.32 14.37 -34.45
N SER A 401 7.56 15.59 -33.96
CA SER A 401 7.25 16.03 -32.61
C SER A 401 5.88 16.73 -32.59
N VAL A 402 5.36 16.94 -31.37
CA VAL A 402 4.21 17.81 -31.02
C VAL A 402 2.83 17.19 -31.41
N LEU A 403 1.76 17.14 -30.59
CA LEU A 403 1.28 18.01 -29.52
C LEU A 403 0.36 17.27 -28.52
N SER A 404 0.62 17.43 -27.22
CA SER A 404 -0.32 17.32 -26.11
C SER A 404 -1.18 18.60 -26.03
N PHE A 405 -2.51 18.48 -25.99
CA PHE A 405 -3.39 19.51 -25.41
C PHE A 405 -4.69 18.88 -24.89
N TYR A 406 -4.86 18.96 -23.58
CA TYR A 406 -6.14 18.95 -22.86
C TYR A 406 -6.51 20.42 -22.58
N PRO A 407 -7.80 20.77 -22.49
CA PRO A 407 -8.29 21.66 -21.45
C PRO A 407 -8.63 20.91 -20.17
#